data_AF-A0A1Q6DMN2-F1
#
_entry.id   AF-A0A1Q6DMN2-F1
#
_cell.length_a   1.000
_cell.length_b   1.000
_cell.length_c   1.000
_cell.angle_alpha   90.00
_cell.angle_beta   90.00
_cell.angle_gamma   90.00
#
_symmetry.space_group_name_H-M   'P 1'
#
loop_
_entity.id
_entity.type
_entity.pdbx_description
1 polymer ?
#
loop_
_entity_poly.entity_id
_entity_poly.type
_entity_poly.pdbx_seq_one_letter_code
_entity_poly.pdbx_strand_id
1 'polypeptide(L)'
;MKKLKAANIFFAVVLVLGFTAPTFDVLAAERSPEQKADQQALREGLQESLGMPVLKGNVWQKMPHDSKVAFVWGFGHVVSIEQHLMEKFPELKRDSFVAKVVEGMADIPMDNVIARVDEYYGANPNKLETPVTNVMWDLMIKPNIKTGIAGRPLTK
;
A
#
# COMPACT_ATOMS: atom_id res chain seq x y z
N MET A 1 55.37 -50.09 38.30
CA MET A 1 53.98 -50.48 38.59
C MET A 1 53.32 -49.41 39.45
N LYS A 2 52.04 -49.11 39.15
CA LYS A 2 51.05 -48.40 39.99
C LYS A 2 51.27 -46.88 40.08
N LYS A 3 50.60 -46.08 39.25
CA LYS A 3 49.16 -45.73 39.16
C LYS A 3 48.78 -44.54 40.05
N LEU A 4 48.21 -43.54 39.35
CA LEU A 4 47.18 -42.59 39.75
C LEU A 4 47.48 -41.65 40.93
N LYS A 5 47.81 -40.40 40.59
CA LYS A 5 47.69 -39.27 41.53
C LYS A 5 46.23 -38.79 41.55
N ALA A 6 45.68 -38.83 42.76
CA ALA A 6 44.79 -37.88 43.46
C ALA A 6 44.27 -36.66 42.67
N ALA A 7 43.10 -36.11 42.92
CA ALA A 7 41.95 -36.45 43.75
C ALA A 7 40.83 -35.45 43.38
N ASN A 8 39.58 -35.90 43.42
CA ASN A 8 38.38 -35.09 43.28
C ASN A 8 38.16 -34.18 44.50
N ILE A 9 37.43 -33.06 44.30
CA ILE A 9 36.26 -32.54 45.07
C ILE A 9 36.00 -31.10 44.55
N PHE A 10 35.08 -30.88 43.59
CA PHE A 10 33.65 -30.52 43.78
C PHE A 10 33.39 -29.29 44.69
N PHE A 11 33.11 -28.12 44.10
CA PHE A 11 31.76 -27.48 44.06
C PHE A 11 31.85 -26.02 43.59
N ALA A 12 31.20 -25.70 42.46
CA ALA A 12 30.49 -24.44 42.25
C ALA A 12 29.62 -24.58 40.99
N VAL A 13 28.39 -25.02 41.19
CA VAL A 13 27.29 -24.86 40.22
C VAL A 13 26.64 -23.52 40.54
N VAL A 14 26.65 -22.55 39.62
CA VAL A 14 25.64 -21.47 39.49
C VAL A 14 25.63 -20.91 38.04
N LEU A 15 24.60 -21.34 37.27
CA LEU A 15 23.68 -20.55 36.42
C LEU A 15 24.21 -19.63 35.27
N VAL A 16 23.82 -19.88 33.99
CA VAL A 16 22.68 -19.23 33.25
C VAL A 16 23.07 -17.83 32.74
N LEU A 17 23.02 -17.41 31.45
CA LEU A 17 22.50 -17.89 30.16
C LEU A 17 23.38 -17.27 29.06
N GLY A 18 24.06 -18.09 28.26
CA GLY A 18 24.56 -17.64 26.97
C GLY A 18 23.43 -17.74 25.96
N PHE A 19 22.78 -16.63 25.64
CA PHE A 19 21.76 -16.55 24.59
C PHE A 19 22.35 -17.09 23.28
N THR A 20 21.98 -18.31 22.91
CA THR A 20 22.02 -18.76 21.52
C THR A 20 20.94 -17.95 20.78
N ALA A 21 21.32 -16.80 20.24
CA ALA A 21 20.52 -16.25 19.16
C ALA A 21 20.64 -17.26 18.02
N PRO A 22 19.54 -17.85 17.52
CA PRO A 22 19.61 -18.51 16.24
C PRO A 22 20.07 -17.42 15.27
N THR A 23 21.17 -17.67 14.57
CA THR A 23 21.38 -17.04 13.28
C THR A 23 20.16 -17.43 12.46
N PHE A 24 19.14 -16.58 12.49
CA PHE A 24 18.17 -16.54 11.43
C PHE A 24 18.98 -16.15 10.19
N ASP A 25 19.53 -17.17 9.52
CA ASP A 25 19.58 -17.17 8.07
C ASP A 25 18.13 -17.08 7.61
N VAL A 26 17.57 -15.87 7.71
CA VAL A 26 16.58 -15.42 6.75
C VAL A 26 17.35 -15.41 5.46
N LEU A 27 17.32 -16.54 4.74
CA LEU A 27 17.46 -16.53 3.29
C LEU A 27 16.61 -15.36 2.84
N ALA A 28 17.25 -14.28 2.41
CA ALA A 28 16.58 -13.19 1.75
C ALA A 28 15.93 -13.81 0.52
N ALA A 29 14.67 -14.21 0.65
CA ALA A 29 13.89 -14.74 -0.46
C ALA A 29 14.08 -13.74 -1.59
N GLU A 30 14.63 -14.20 -2.72
CA GLU A 30 14.83 -13.30 -3.86
C GLU A 30 13.47 -12.66 -4.16
N ARG A 31 13.41 -11.34 -4.03
CA ARG A 31 12.18 -10.60 -4.34
C ARG A 31 11.73 -11.00 -5.74
N SER A 32 10.43 -11.27 -5.88
CA SER A 32 9.87 -11.59 -7.19
C SER A 32 10.16 -10.44 -8.17
N PRO A 33 10.18 -10.70 -9.49
CA PRO A 33 10.33 -9.64 -10.49
C PRO A 33 9.35 -8.48 -10.28
N GLU A 34 8.13 -8.78 -9.83
CA GLU A 34 7.09 -7.81 -9.49
C GLU A 34 7.49 -6.94 -8.29
N GLN A 35 7.96 -7.55 -7.18
CA GLN A 35 8.41 -6.80 -6.00
C GLN A 35 9.63 -5.91 -6.29
N LYS A 36 10.48 -6.33 -7.23
CA LYS A 36 11.63 -5.52 -7.70
C LYS A 36 11.14 -4.33 -8.54
N ALA A 37 10.18 -4.56 -9.44
CA ALA A 37 9.55 -3.51 -10.24
C ALA A 37 8.79 -2.49 -9.38
N ASP A 38 7.99 -2.94 -8.41
CA ASP A 38 7.26 -2.09 -7.47
C ASP A 38 8.22 -1.21 -6.66
N GLN A 39 9.34 -1.76 -6.19
CA GLN A 39 10.36 -0.98 -5.49
C GLN A 39 11.05 0.03 -6.38
N GLN A 40 11.30 -0.31 -7.64
CA GLN A 40 11.93 0.59 -8.59
C GLN A 40 11.00 1.76 -8.92
N ALA A 41 9.71 1.48 -9.19
CA ALA A 41 8.70 2.51 -9.39
C ALA A 41 8.53 3.42 -8.16
N LEU A 42 8.63 2.87 -6.95
CA LEU A 42 8.61 3.65 -5.71
C LEU A 42 9.84 4.54 -5.55
N ARG A 43 11.02 4.07 -6.00
CA ARG A 43 12.29 4.80 -5.92
C ARG A 43 12.38 5.94 -6.92
N GLU A 44 11.99 5.68 -8.16
CA GLU A 44 11.99 6.68 -9.22
C GLU A 44 10.84 7.68 -9.02
N GLY A 45 9.73 7.25 -8.40
CA GLY A 45 8.55 8.07 -8.24
C GLY A 45 7.78 8.18 -9.55
N LEU A 46 6.44 8.09 -9.44
CA LEU A 46 5.55 8.02 -10.61
C LEU A 46 5.71 9.22 -11.56
N GLN A 47 6.04 10.39 -11.00
CA GLN A 47 6.22 11.63 -11.75
C GLN A 47 7.50 11.64 -12.59
N GLU A 48 8.59 11.05 -12.11
CA GLU A 48 9.84 10.95 -12.86
C GLU A 48 9.75 9.86 -13.93
N SER A 49 9.06 8.76 -13.61
CA SER A 49 8.86 7.63 -14.52
C SER A 49 7.90 7.96 -15.69
N LEU A 50 6.79 8.65 -15.41
CA LEU A 50 5.76 8.95 -16.43
C LEU A 50 5.81 10.38 -16.95
N GLY A 51 6.61 11.27 -16.35
CA GLY A 51 6.62 12.70 -16.66
C GLY A 51 5.28 13.40 -16.37
N MET A 52 4.33 12.72 -15.72
CA MET A 52 2.98 13.23 -15.49
C MET A 52 2.86 13.92 -14.14
N PRO A 53 2.39 15.17 -14.09
CA PRO A 53 2.17 15.85 -12.84
C PRO A 53 1.04 15.20 -12.04
N VAL A 54 1.26 15.04 -10.73
CA VAL A 54 0.23 14.58 -9.80
C VAL A 54 -0.81 15.68 -9.63
N LEU A 55 -2.08 15.38 -9.94
CA LEU A 55 -3.17 16.32 -9.76
C LEU A 55 -3.43 16.56 -8.27
N LYS A 56 -3.38 17.83 -7.87
CA LYS A 56 -3.52 18.31 -6.48
C LYS A 56 -4.68 19.32 -6.35
N GLY A 57 -5.05 19.63 -5.11
CA GLY A 57 -6.12 20.55 -4.77
C GLY A 57 -5.97 21.95 -5.36
N ASN A 58 -4.74 22.49 -5.41
CA ASN A 58 -4.44 23.81 -5.95
C ASN A 58 -4.81 23.98 -7.44
N VAL A 59 -4.71 22.89 -8.22
CA VAL A 59 -5.14 22.83 -9.62
C VAL A 59 -6.62 22.45 -9.69
N TRP A 60 -7.02 21.42 -8.95
CA TRP A 60 -8.41 20.92 -8.91
C TRP A 60 -9.44 22.02 -8.68
N GLN A 61 -9.22 22.89 -7.67
CA GLN A 61 -10.13 23.98 -7.31
C GLN A 61 -10.34 25.01 -8.44
N LYS A 62 -9.42 25.07 -9.42
CA LYS A 62 -9.48 26.00 -10.56
C LYS A 62 -10.00 25.33 -11.83
N MET A 63 -10.12 24.01 -11.84
CA MET A 63 -10.58 23.27 -13.02
C MET A 63 -12.07 23.52 -13.27
N PRO A 64 -12.50 23.65 -14.53
CA PRO A 64 -13.91 23.64 -14.87
C PRO A 64 -14.52 22.26 -14.55
N HIS A 65 -15.83 22.21 -14.33
CA HIS A 65 -16.53 21.00 -13.91
C HIS A 65 -16.29 19.83 -14.88
N ASP A 66 -16.42 20.06 -16.19
CA ASP A 66 -16.23 19.01 -17.20
C ASP A 66 -14.82 18.40 -17.18
N SER A 67 -13.79 19.18 -16.82
CA SER A 67 -12.43 18.63 -16.66
C SER A 67 -12.31 17.75 -15.41
N LYS A 68 -13.04 18.05 -14.34
CA LYS A 68 -13.11 17.18 -13.16
C LYS A 68 -13.83 15.88 -13.50
N VAL A 69 -14.95 15.96 -14.24
CA VAL A 69 -15.68 14.79 -14.76
C VAL A 69 -14.74 13.92 -15.60
N ALA A 70 -14.03 14.50 -16.57
CA ALA A 70 -13.10 13.79 -17.43
C ALA A 70 -11.98 13.08 -16.63
N PHE A 71 -11.44 13.73 -15.60
CA PHE A 71 -10.44 13.12 -14.73
C PHE A 71 -10.98 11.91 -13.97
N VAL A 72 -12.16 12.03 -13.33
CA VAL A 72 -12.75 10.92 -12.56
C VAL A 72 -13.17 9.78 -13.49
N TRP A 73 -13.67 10.07 -14.69
CA TRP A 73 -13.94 9.06 -15.72
C TRP A 73 -12.66 8.36 -16.16
N GLY A 74 -11.58 9.09 -16.38
CA GLY A 74 -10.27 8.52 -16.71
C GLY A 74 -9.76 7.58 -15.60
N PHE A 75 -9.89 7.99 -14.34
CA PHE A 75 -9.57 7.14 -13.19
C PHE A 75 -10.42 5.86 -13.18
N GLY A 76 -11.74 5.98 -13.37
CA GLY A 76 -12.65 4.86 -13.47
C GLY A 76 -12.30 3.89 -14.61
N HIS A 77 -11.92 4.40 -15.78
CA HIS A 77 -11.50 3.56 -16.90
C HIS A 77 -10.22 2.77 -16.62
N VAL A 78 -9.23 3.34 -15.94
CA VAL A 78 -8.02 2.60 -15.55
C VAL A 78 -8.38 1.42 -14.64
N VAL A 79 -9.27 1.64 -13.67
CA VAL A 79 -9.81 0.60 -12.78
C VAL A 79 -10.55 -0.48 -13.60
N SER A 80 -11.43 -0.08 -14.52
CA SER A 80 -12.17 -1.02 -15.36
C SER A 80 -11.27 -1.83 -16.30
N ILE A 81 -10.22 -1.22 -16.87
CA ILE A 81 -9.25 -1.92 -17.72
C ILE A 81 -8.54 -3.02 -16.94
N GLU A 82 -8.02 -2.72 -15.74
CA GLU A 82 -7.35 -3.71 -14.91
C GLU A 82 -8.32 -4.82 -14.48
N GLN A 83 -9.55 -4.49 -14.08
CA GLN A 83 -10.55 -5.50 -13.76
C GLN A 83 -10.83 -6.43 -14.95
N HIS A 84 -11.02 -5.88 -16.15
CA HIS A 84 -11.26 -6.68 -17.35
C HIS A 84 -10.06 -7.57 -17.71
N LEU A 85 -8.84 -7.08 -17.52
CA LEU A 85 -7.62 -7.88 -17.70
C LEU A 85 -7.55 -9.03 -16.68
N MET A 86 -7.90 -8.79 -15.41
CA MET A 86 -7.92 -9.82 -14.36
C MET A 86 -9.02 -10.87 -14.59
N GLU A 87 -10.13 -10.49 -15.22
CA GLU A 87 -11.19 -11.43 -15.64
C GLU A 87 -10.72 -12.31 -16.79
N LYS A 88 -10.01 -11.72 -17.76
CA LYS A 88 -9.48 -12.43 -18.95
C LYS A 88 -8.27 -13.31 -18.65
N PHE A 89 -7.41 -12.87 -17.73
CA PHE A 89 -6.16 -13.51 -17.35
C PHE A 89 -6.14 -13.73 -15.82
N PRO A 90 -6.74 -14.83 -15.32
CA PRO A 90 -6.87 -15.09 -13.89
C PRO A 90 -5.53 -15.12 -13.14
N GLU A 91 -4.43 -15.43 -13.81
CA GLU A 91 -3.07 -15.39 -13.27
C GLU A 91 -2.60 -13.97 -12.88
N LEU A 92 -3.23 -12.92 -13.44
CA LEU A 92 -2.99 -11.53 -13.05
C LEU A 92 -3.80 -11.10 -11.83
N LYS A 93 -4.71 -11.96 -11.33
CA LYS A 93 -5.50 -11.66 -10.13
C LYS A 93 -4.58 -11.56 -8.92
N ARG A 94 -4.51 -10.35 -8.38
CA ARG A 94 -3.84 -10.05 -7.12
C ARG A 94 -4.78 -9.20 -6.27
N ASP A 95 -4.57 -9.18 -4.95
CA ASP A 95 -5.16 -8.19 -4.05
C ASP A 95 -4.58 -6.80 -4.39
N SER A 96 -4.97 -6.26 -5.54
CA SER A 96 -4.43 -5.02 -6.10
C SER A 96 -5.14 -3.80 -5.54
N PHE A 97 -4.52 -2.65 -5.72
CA PHE A 97 -5.14 -1.34 -5.50
C PHE A 97 -6.52 -1.27 -6.17
N VAL A 98 -6.62 -1.67 -7.44
CA VAL A 98 -7.87 -1.65 -8.21
C VAL A 98 -8.96 -2.52 -7.59
N ALA A 99 -8.63 -3.72 -7.11
CA ALA A 99 -9.62 -4.56 -6.43
C ALA A 99 -10.26 -3.85 -5.23
N LYS A 100 -9.47 -3.06 -4.48
CA LYS A 100 -9.96 -2.26 -3.35
C LYS A 100 -10.71 -1.00 -3.77
N VAL A 101 -10.32 -0.40 -4.90
CA VAL A 101 -11.09 0.71 -5.49
C VAL A 101 -12.48 0.23 -5.90
N VAL A 102 -12.59 -0.92 -6.58
CA VAL A 102 -13.88 -1.52 -6.99
C VAL A 102 -14.76 -1.79 -5.78
N GLU A 103 -14.20 -2.40 -4.73
CA GLU A 103 -14.93 -2.65 -3.48
C GLU A 103 -15.41 -1.36 -2.82
N GLY A 104 -14.53 -0.36 -2.67
CA GLY A 104 -14.84 0.86 -1.93
C GLY A 104 -15.75 1.85 -2.67
N MET A 105 -15.80 1.78 -4.01
CA MET A 105 -16.55 2.72 -4.85
C MET A 105 -17.87 2.16 -5.41
N ALA A 106 -18.19 0.88 -5.15
CA ALA A 106 -19.30 0.17 -5.81
C ALA A 106 -20.65 0.93 -5.79
N ASP A 107 -20.93 1.65 -4.70
CA ASP A 107 -22.20 2.35 -4.48
C ASP A 107 -22.07 3.88 -4.49
N ILE A 108 -21.00 4.42 -5.10
CA ILE A 108 -20.74 5.87 -5.13
C ILE A 108 -21.03 6.44 -6.53
N PRO A 109 -22.10 7.23 -6.70
CA PRO A 109 -22.37 7.95 -7.95
C PRO A 109 -21.23 8.92 -8.31
N MET A 110 -21.00 9.09 -9.61
CA MET A 110 -19.95 9.96 -10.15
C MET A 110 -20.03 11.40 -9.62
N ASP A 111 -21.21 12.00 -9.63
CA ASP A 111 -21.43 13.38 -9.18
C ASP A 111 -21.07 13.56 -7.70
N ASN A 112 -21.27 12.51 -6.90
CA ASN A 112 -20.89 12.53 -5.49
C ASN A 112 -19.37 12.52 -5.29
N VAL A 113 -18.60 11.98 -6.25
CA VAL A 113 -17.12 11.99 -6.18
C VAL A 113 -16.62 13.42 -6.27
N ILE A 114 -17.06 14.16 -7.29
CA ILE A 114 -16.60 15.54 -7.53
C ILE A 114 -17.01 16.44 -6.37
N ALA A 115 -18.28 16.36 -5.95
CA ALA A 115 -18.80 17.18 -4.86
C ALA A 115 -18.01 16.98 -3.56
N ARG A 116 -17.69 15.73 -3.19
CA ARG A 116 -16.91 15.43 -1.97
C ARG A 116 -15.47 15.93 -2.03
N VAL A 117 -14.83 15.84 -3.21
CA VAL A 117 -13.46 16.36 -3.38
C VAL A 117 -13.46 17.89 -3.35
N ASP A 118 -14.45 18.54 -3.96
CA ASP A 118 -14.63 20.00 -3.90
C ASP A 118 -14.84 20.47 -2.47
N GLU A 119 -15.75 19.83 -1.73
CA GLU A 119 -16.02 20.12 -0.32
C GLU A 119 -14.77 19.96 0.55
N TYR A 120 -14.01 18.87 0.35
CA TYR A 120 -12.78 18.63 1.09
C TYR A 120 -11.79 19.77 0.95
N TYR A 121 -11.45 20.17 -0.27
CA TYR A 121 -10.46 21.24 -0.48
C TYR A 121 -11.00 22.62 -0.10
N GLY A 122 -12.31 22.85 -0.26
CA GLY A 122 -12.96 24.08 0.22
C GLY A 122 -12.89 24.20 1.76
N ALA A 123 -13.08 23.10 2.48
CA ALA A 123 -12.98 23.06 3.94
C ALA A 123 -11.54 22.98 4.47
N ASN A 124 -10.57 22.59 3.64
CA ASN A 124 -9.17 22.38 4.03
C ASN A 124 -8.20 23.18 3.13
N PRO A 125 -8.20 24.53 3.17
CA PRO A 125 -7.34 25.36 2.31
C PRO A 125 -5.83 25.15 2.57
N ASN A 126 -5.46 24.62 3.73
CA ASN A 126 -4.08 24.24 4.06
C ASN A 126 -3.65 22.88 3.50
N LYS A 127 -4.56 22.11 2.88
CA LYS A 127 -4.29 20.78 2.32
C LYS A 127 -4.34 20.74 0.79
N LEU A 128 -4.22 21.89 0.12
CA LEU A 128 -4.26 21.97 -1.35
C LEU A 128 -3.13 21.21 -2.04
N GLU A 129 -2.05 20.89 -1.33
CA GLU A 129 -0.94 20.08 -1.84
C GLU A 129 -1.20 18.57 -1.79
N THR A 130 -2.27 18.12 -1.12
CA THR A 130 -2.66 16.71 -1.09
C THR A 130 -3.15 16.28 -2.48
N PRO A 131 -2.66 15.14 -3.02
CA PRO A 131 -3.14 14.59 -4.29
C PRO A 131 -4.64 14.29 -4.27
N VAL A 132 -5.32 14.54 -5.40
CA VAL A 132 -6.76 14.28 -5.55
C VAL A 132 -7.08 12.80 -5.33
N THR A 133 -6.24 11.91 -5.85
CA THR A 133 -6.41 10.46 -5.67
C THR A 133 -6.28 10.02 -4.22
N ASN A 134 -5.45 10.70 -3.41
CA ASN A 134 -5.36 10.44 -1.97
C ASN A 134 -6.63 10.89 -1.25
N VAL A 135 -7.19 12.05 -1.64
CA VAL A 135 -8.46 12.53 -1.08
C VAL A 135 -9.60 11.56 -1.44
N MET A 136 -9.67 11.09 -2.68
CA MET A 136 -10.63 10.06 -3.08
C MET A 136 -10.46 8.78 -2.26
N TRP A 137 -9.21 8.35 -2.08
CA TRP A 137 -8.89 7.18 -1.27
C TRP A 137 -9.39 7.30 0.17
N ASP A 138 -9.04 8.38 0.85
CA ASP A 138 -9.34 8.56 2.27
C ASP A 138 -10.84 8.81 2.53
N LEU A 139 -11.53 9.55 1.66
CA LEU A 139 -12.93 9.93 1.88
C LEU A 139 -13.93 8.88 1.42
N MET A 140 -13.62 8.16 0.34
CA MET A 140 -14.61 7.38 -0.40
C MET A 140 -14.24 5.92 -0.54
N ILE A 141 -12.96 5.59 -0.71
CA ILE A 141 -12.55 4.21 -0.97
C ILE A 141 -12.31 3.47 0.34
N LYS A 142 -11.31 3.92 1.10
CA LYS A 142 -10.84 3.28 2.33
C LYS A 142 -11.95 3.03 3.37
N PRO A 143 -12.90 3.96 3.62
CA PRO A 143 -13.96 3.73 4.60
C PRO A 143 -14.93 2.60 4.23
N ASN A 144 -15.03 2.25 2.95
CA ASN A 144 -15.99 1.29 2.43
C ASN A 144 -15.39 -0.10 2.18
N ILE A 145 -14.07 -0.25 2.32
CA ILE A 145 -13.40 -1.56 2.24
C ILE A 145 -13.71 -2.38 3.49
N LYS A 146 -14.18 -3.62 3.29
CA LYS A 146 -14.53 -4.61 4.30
C LYS A 146 -13.50 -5.74 4.38
N THR A 147 -12.80 -6.01 3.28
CA THR A 147 -11.90 -7.17 3.16
C THR A 147 -10.47 -6.92 3.66
N GLY A 148 -10.13 -5.70 4.09
CA GLY A 148 -8.76 -5.35 4.47
C GLY A 148 -7.86 -4.99 3.29
N ILE A 149 -6.59 -4.68 3.55
CA ILE A 149 -5.58 -4.32 2.53
C ILE A 149 -4.36 -5.21 2.72
N ALA A 150 -3.91 -5.86 1.63
CA ALA A 150 -2.73 -6.73 1.63
C ALA A 150 -2.77 -7.78 2.76
N GLY A 151 -3.90 -8.47 2.90
CA GLY A 151 -4.11 -9.50 3.94
C GLY A 151 -4.21 -8.97 5.37
N ARG A 152 -4.22 -7.65 5.59
CA ARG A 152 -4.34 -7.03 6.91
C ARG A 152 -5.72 -6.40 7.11
N PRO A 153 -6.37 -6.62 8.27
CA PRO A 153 -7.60 -5.90 8.60
C PRO A 153 -7.38 -4.39 8.54
N LEU A 154 -8.41 -3.66 8.10
CA LEU A 154 -8.43 -2.21 8.27
C LEU A 154 -8.71 -1.92 9.74
N THR A 155 -7.68 -1.52 10.48
CA THR A 155 -7.87 -0.94 11.82
C THR A 155 -8.76 0.29 11.69
N LYS A 156 -9.93 0.24 12.34
CA LYS A 156 -10.86 1.36 12.46
C LYS A 156 -10.26 2.48 13.30
#